data_AF-A0A661WKK2-F1
#
_entry.id   AF-A0A661WKK2-F1
#
_cell.length_a   1.000
_cell.length_b   1.000
_cell.length_c   1.000
_cell.angle_alpha   90.00
_cell.angle_beta   90.00
_cell.angle_gamma   90.00
#
_symmetry.space_group_name_H-M   'P 1'
#
loop_
_entity.id
_entity.type
_entity.pdbx_description
1 polymer ?
#
loop_
_entity_poly.entity_id
_entity_poly.type
_entity_poly.pdbx_seq_one_letter_code
_entity_poly.pdbx_strand_id
1 'polypeptide(L)'
;MRRILKYFKPFSLLLIAAVALLFVQASADLALPDYMADIVNIGIQQGGVDSPLPTAMSPKTFERISIFMTAEEYADVQAQYTLIESGDSAYLAEYPALADGAIYLLQNVDDETRASLEAILSKPLLMVFGLEQASQSPESAAMLFPDGGFDLAKLPPGMDIFDAMKMMPAEKMTEISTALDERFSALGGEKAIRQAASRAVLAEYETLGMDTESIQRGYILHVGGIMLLISLISAFASITVGLFGAKIAAGVARDLRRDLYERVMHFSGAEFSRFSTASLITRSTNDITQIQTVTAMFVRLMFFAPIIGAGAIIHALDKSTSMWWIIVLAVVLLLSMIGTIFSIAVPKFKLIQKLIDRLNLVARENLVGMMVVRAFGREKHEEKRFDTANVELTDTNLFVNRVFVVIMPFMMLIMNGATMLIIWVGAHQVAQAQMQVGDMMAFMQYAMQVVFAFMMLSMLFITFPRADVSANRVADILETPITIFDPENPKHF
;
A
#
# COMPACT_ATOMS: atom_id res chain seq x y z
N MET A 1 4.64 24.51 20.19
CA MET A 1 5.31 24.40 18.87
C MET A 1 5.21 25.67 18.04
N ARG A 2 4.03 26.33 17.91
CA ARG A 2 3.88 27.53 17.05
C ARG A 2 4.93 28.63 17.32
N ARG A 3 5.24 28.90 18.59
CA ARG A 3 6.20 29.94 19.02
C ARG A 3 7.66 29.69 18.59
N ILE A 4 8.01 28.44 18.28
CA ILE A 4 9.36 28.07 17.85
C ILE A 4 9.45 27.73 16.35
N LEU A 5 8.38 27.92 15.57
CA LEU A 5 8.37 27.64 14.13
C LEU A 5 9.42 28.43 13.35
N LYS A 6 9.85 29.60 13.86
CA LYS A 6 10.92 30.40 13.24
C LYS A 6 12.23 29.62 13.07
N TYR A 7 12.51 28.66 13.95
CA TYR A 7 13.71 27.83 13.90
C TYR A 7 13.69 26.80 12.77
N PHE A 8 12.53 26.56 12.15
CA PHE A 8 12.42 25.68 10.99
C PHE A 8 12.69 26.41 9.66
N LYS A 9 12.63 27.76 9.64
CA LYS A 9 12.83 28.56 8.42
C LYS A 9 14.14 28.29 7.68
N PRO A 10 15.31 28.16 8.36
CA PRO A 10 16.57 27.85 7.66
C PRO A 10 16.57 26.49 6.96
N PHE A 11 15.63 25.61 7.31
CA PHE A 11 15.55 24.24 6.82
C PHE A 11 14.36 24.02 5.87
N SER A 12 13.67 25.07 5.43
CA SER A 12 12.48 24.98 4.57
C SER A 12 12.73 24.19 3.29
N LEU A 13 13.89 24.39 2.64
CA LEU A 13 14.25 23.67 1.42
C LEU A 13 14.43 22.16 1.68
N LEU A 14 15.08 21.79 2.79
CA LEU A 14 15.21 20.38 3.18
C LEU A 14 13.87 19.76 3.55
N LEU A 15 12.97 20.53 4.17
CA LEU A 15 11.62 20.08 4.50
C LEU A 15 10.80 19.81 3.23
N ILE A 16 10.84 20.73 2.25
CA ILE A 16 10.15 20.56 0.95
C ILE A 16 10.72 19.33 0.21
N ALA A 17 12.06 19.20 0.17
CA ALA A 17 12.70 18.05 -0.44
C ALA A 17 12.32 16.73 0.26
N ALA A 18 12.22 16.73 1.60
CA ALA A 18 11.76 15.56 2.35
C ALA A 18 10.32 15.19 2.03
N VAL A 19 9.41 16.17 1.95
CA VAL A 19 8.00 15.92 1.59
C VAL A 19 7.87 15.38 0.17
N ALA A 20 8.63 15.94 -0.79
CA ALA A 20 8.65 15.42 -2.16
C ALA A 20 9.16 13.97 -2.22
N LEU A 21 10.23 13.65 -1.49
CA LEU A 21 10.74 12.28 -1.40
C LEU A 21 9.78 11.32 -0.68
N LEU A 22 9.03 11.80 0.32
CA LEU A 22 7.97 11.01 0.96
C LEU A 22 6.84 10.67 -0.02
N PHE A 23 6.51 11.59 -0.93
CA PHE A 23 5.56 11.30 -2.00
C PHE A 23 6.12 10.22 -2.93
N VAL A 24 7.37 10.35 -3.39
CA VAL A 24 8.05 9.31 -4.20
C VAL A 24 8.06 7.96 -3.48
N GLN A 25 8.41 7.94 -2.19
CA GLN A 25 8.43 6.73 -1.37
C GLN A 25 7.02 6.11 -1.29
N ALA A 26 6.00 6.91 -0.97
CA ALA A 26 4.64 6.43 -0.85
C ALA A 26 4.09 5.92 -2.19
N SER A 27 4.34 6.63 -3.29
CA SER A 27 3.95 6.19 -4.64
C SER A 27 4.65 4.89 -5.02
N ALA A 28 5.94 4.72 -4.69
CA ALA A 28 6.65 3.47 -4.92
C ALA A 28 6.05 2.32 -4.10
N ASP A 29 5.79 2.54 -2.81
CA ASP A 29 5.19 1.55 -1.91
C ASP A 29 3.74 1.19 -2.34
N LEU A 30 3.01 2.13 -2.94
CA LEU A 30 1.67 1.94 -3.50
C LEU A 30 1.66 1.28 -4.87
N ALA A 31 2.75 1.33 -5.64
CA ALA A 31 2.81 0.66 -6.93
C ALA A 31 3.07 -0.85 -6.79
N LEU A 32 3.75 -1.28 -5.71
CA LEU A 32 4.12 -2.68 -5.51
C LEU A 32 2.94 -3.68 -5.51
N PRO A 33 1.78 -3.38 -4.87
CA PRO A 33 0.64 -4.28 -4.93
C PRO A 33 0.06 -4.43 -6.34
N ASP A 34 0.12 -3.39 -7.18
CA ASP A 34 -0.35 -3.48 -8.57
C ASP A 34 0.54 -4.41 -9.40
N TYR A 35 1.86 -4.27 -9.32
CA TYR A 35 2.77 -5.22 -9.99
C TYR A 35 2.65 -6.64 -9.46
N MET A 36 2.37 -6.80 -8.16
CA MET A 36 2.10 -8.11 -7.57
C MET A 36 0.81 -8.71 -8.15
N ALA A 37 -0.23 -7.89 -8.33
CA ALA A 37 -1.45 -8.30 -9.04
C ALA A 37 -1.13 -8.72 -10.48
N ASP A 38 -0.32 -7.97 -11.21
CA ASP A 38 0.04 -8.27 -12.60
C ASP A 38 0.84 -9.57 -12.72
N ILE A 39 1.77 -9.84 -11.79
CA ILE A 39 2.49 -11.13 -11.74
C ILE A 39 1.50 -12.29 -11.62
N VAL A 40 0.46 -12.15 -10.80
CA VAL A 40 -0.51 -13.22 -10.63
C VAL A 40 -1.49 -13.29 -11.79
N ASN A 41 -2.05 -12.16 -12.20
CA ASN A 41 -3.11 -12.09 -13.19
C ASN A 41 -2.59 -12.39 -14.59
N ILE A 42 -1.46 -11.81 -14.98
CA ILE A 42 -0.89 -11.97 -16.31
C ILE A 42 0.15 -13.08 -16.29
N GLY A 43 1.13 -12.98 -15.38
CA GLY A 43 2.20 -13.98 -15.28
C GLY A 43 1.66 -15.39 -15.01
N ILE A 44 0.97 -15.59 -13.89
CA ILE A 44 0.55 -16.93 -13.46
C ILE A 44 -0.76 -17.38 -14.13
N GLN A 45 -1.80 -16.53 -14.13
CA GLN A 45 -3.16 -16.91 -14.57
C GLN A 45 -3.36 -16.85 -16.09
N GLN A 46 -2.54 -16.09 -16.83
CA GLN A 46 -2.60 -15.95 -18.29
C GLN A 46 -1.32 -16.44 -18.99
N GLY A 47 -0.39 -17.09 -18.28
CA GLY A 47 0.82 -17.63 -18.87
C GLY A 47 1.80 -16.58 -19.42
N GLY A 48 1.75 -15.34 -18.91
CA GLY A 48 2.56 -14.22 -19.38
C GLY A 48 2.01 -13.49 -20.61
N VAL A 49 0.84 -13.89 -21.13
CA VAL A 49 0.17 -13.21 -22.24
C VAL A 49 -0.69 -12.08 -21.68
N ASP A 50 -0.33 -10.84 -21.99
CA ASP A 50 -0.96 -9.61 -21.47
C ASP A 50 -2.02 -9.00 -22.40
N SER A 51 -2.08 -9.47 -23.65
CA SER A 51 -2.96 -8.95 -24.70
C SER A 51 -3.82 -10.05 -25.33
N PRO A 52 -5.10 -9.74 -25.66
CA PRO A 52 -5.95 -10.62 -26.45
C PRO A 52 -5.62 -10.59 -27.95
N LEU A 53 -4.58 -9.86 -28.37
CA LEU A 53 -4.07 -9.83 -29.74
C LEU A 53 -2.93 -10.83 -29.92
N PRO A 54 -3.12 -11.94 -30.64
CA PRO A 54 -2.06 -12.90 -30.91
C PRO A 54 -0.94 -12.28 -31.75
N THR A 55 0.32 -12.55 -31.42
CA THR A 55 1.44 -12.22 -32.30
C THR A 55 1.47 -13.11 -33.54
N ALA A 56 0.99 -14.35 -33.41
CA ALA A 56 0.79 -15.27 -34.51
C ALA A 56 -0.49 -16.11 -34.31
N MET A 57 -1.06 -16.56 -35.43
CA MET A 57 -2.20 -17.47 -35.47
C MET A 57 -1.96 -18.58 -36.49
N SER A 58 -2.49 -19.77 -36.21
CA SER A 58 -2.60 -20.85 -37.19
C SER A 58 -3.62 -20.47 -38.27
N PRO A 59 -3.46 -20.96 -39.52
CA PRO A 59 -4.42 -20.72 -40.60
C PRO A 59 -5.82 -21.20 -40.23
N LYS A 60 -5.89 -22.27 -39.42
CA LYS A 60 -7.14 -22.83 -38.91
C LYS A 60 -7.87 -21.83 -38.01
N THR A 61 -7.18 -21.27 -37.02
CA THR A 61 -7.75 -20.25 -36.12
C THR A 61 -8.10 -18.98 -36.87
N PHE A 62 -7.22 -18.55 -37.79
CA PHE A 62 -7.42 -17.37 -38.63
C PHE A 62 -8.68 -17.49 -39.52
N GLU A 63 -8.96 -18.67 -40.08
CA GLU A 63 -10.19 -18.90 -40.83
C GLU A 63 -11.42 -18.97 -39.89
N ARG A 64 -11.30 -19.58 -38.72
CA ARG A 64 -12.43 -19.78 -37.78
C ARG A 64 -12.95 -18.48 -37.18
N ILE A 65 -12.08 -17.50 -36.91
CA ILE A 65 -12.51 -16.19 -36.39
C ILE A 65 -13.40 -15.44 -37.40
N SER A 66 -13.24 -15.67 -38.71
CA SER A 66 -14.07 -15.04 -39.76
C SER A 66 -15.56 -15.36 -39.63
N ILE A 67 -15.93 -16.46 -38.96
CA ILE A 67 -17.32 -16.87 -38.76
C ILE A 67 -18.04 -15.90 -37.81
N PHE A 68 -17.30 -15.24 -36.92
CA PHE A 68 -17.83 -14.38 -35.85
C PHE A 68 -17.54 -12.90 -36.06
N MET A 69 -17.14 -12.53 -37.28
CA MET A 69 -16.73 -11.17 -37.64
C MET A 69 -17.52 -10.69 -38.85
N THR A 70 -17.71 -9.38 -38.95
CA THR A 70 -18.18 -8.77 -40.19
C THR A 70 -17.09 -8.84 -41.27
N ALA A 71 -17.49 -8.74 -42.54
CA ALA A 71 -16.54 -8.74 -43.65
C ALA A 71 -15.55 -7.56 -43.58
N GLU A 72 -15.96 -6.43 -43.01
CA GLU A 72 -15.12 -5.25 -42.79
C GLU A 72 -14.10 -5.51 -41.68
N GLU A 73 -14.54 -5.96 -40.50
CA GLU A 73 -13.65 -6.32 -39.39
C GLU A 73 -12.63 -7.40 -39.79
N TYR A 74 -13.06 -8.41 -40.56
CA TYR A 74 -12.16 -9.47 -41.02
C TYR A 74 -11.14 -8.95 -42.03
N ALA A 75 -11.54 -8.05 -42.93
CA ALA A 75 -10.60 -7.40 -43.85
C ALA A 75 -9.58 -6.53 -43.11
N ASP A 76 -10.00 -5.83 -42.06
CA ASP A 76 -9.12 -5.03 -41.21
C ASP A 76 -8.09 -5.90 -40.48
N VAL A 77 -8.51 -7.04 -39.91
CA VAL A 77 -7.58 -8.01 -39.32
C VAL A 77 -6.66 -8.57 -40.39
N GLN A 78 -7.19 -9.00 -41.54
CA GLN A 78 -6.39 -9.57 -42.62
C GLN A 78 -5.32 -8.62 -43.16
N ALA A 79 -5.59 -7.31 -43.19
CA ALA A 79 -4.61 -6.32 -43.62
C ALA A 79 -3.38 -6.26 -42.70
N GLN A 80 -3.51 -6.65 -41.43
CA GLN A 80 -2.47 -6.55 -40.41
C GLN A 80 -1.70 -7.86 -40.17
N TYR A 81 -2.12 -8.97 -40.79
CA TYR A 81 -1.44 -10.27 -40.67
C TYR A 81 -0.85 -10.72 -42.01
N THR A 82 0.36 -11.26 -41.95
CA THR A 82 1.07 -11.79 -43.12
C THR A 82 1.14 -13.31 -43.04
N LEU A 83 0.74 -14.00 -44.11
CA LEU A 83 0.90 -15.45 -44.21
C LEU A 83 2.37 -15.79 -44.45
N ILE A 84 2.96 -16.55 -43.53
CA ILE A 84 4.29 -17.12 -43.64
C ILE A 84 4.12 -18.61 -43.95
N GLU A 85 4.62 -19.03 -45.11
CA GLU A 85 4.54 -20.40 -45.59
C GLU A 85 5.50 -21.33 -44.84
N SER A 86 5.21 -22.63 -44.91
CA SER A 86 6.01 -23.67 -44.25
C SER A 86 7.48 -23.65 -44.70
N GLY A 87 8.39 -23.85 -43.73
CA GLY A 87 9.83 -23.97 -43.99
C GLY A 87 10.63 -22.67 -44.02
N ASP A 88 10.03 -21.52 -43.68
CA ASP A 88 10.79 -20.29 -43.50
C ASP A 88 11.67 -20.35 -42.24
N SER A 89 12.97 -20.52 -42.46
CA SER A 89 13.98 -20.64 -41.40
C SER A 89 14.06 -19.45 -40.45
N ALA A 90 13.57 -18.27 -40.83
CA ALA A 90 13.64 -17.07 -40.00
C ALA A 90 12.78 -17.17 -38.73
N TYR A 91 11.66 -17.89 -38.79
CA TYR A 91 10.63 -17.92 -37.75
C TYR A 91 10.48 -19.29 -37.07
N LEU A 92 11.08 -20.34 -37.63
CA LEU A 92 11.03 -21.73 -37.14
C LEU A 92 11.47 -21.92 -35.68
N ALA A 93 12.37 -21.06 -35.17
CA ALA A 93 12.84 -21.15 -33.79
C ALA A 93 11.78 -20.65 -32.77
N GLU A 94 10.95 -19.71 -33.17
CA GLU A 94 9.91 -19.10 -32.33
C GLU A 94 8.56 -19.80 -32.52
N TYR A 95 8.28 -20.28 -33.73
CA TYR A 95 7.05 -20.98 -34.11
C TYR A 95 7.33 -22.36 -34.71
N PRO A 96 7.53 -23.40 -33.88
CA PRO A 96 7.85 -24.75 -34.36
C PRO A 96 6.79 -25.36 -35.30
N ALA A 97 5.52 -24.98 -35.17
CA ALA A 97 4.46 -25.42 -36.08
C ALA A 97 4.69 -25.03 -37.55
N LEU A 98 5.56 -24.05 -37.82
CA LEU A 98 5.95 -23.64 -39.18
C LEU A 98 6.72 -24.74 -39.94
N ALA A 99 7.23 -25.76 -39.24
CA ALA A 99 7.92 -26.88 -39.87
C ALA A 99 7.01 -27.67 -40.82
N ASP A 100 5.73 -27.82 -40.46
CA ASP A 100 4.77 -28.66 -41.18
C ASP A 100 3.54 -27.87 -41.68
N GLY A 101 3.46 -26.56 -41.42
CA GLY A 101 2.34 -25.71 -41.81
C GLY A 101 2.71 -24.24 -41.98
N ALA A 102 1.75 -23.44 -42.43
CA ALA A 102 1.86 -21.98 -42.51
C ALA A 102 1.36 -21.32 -41.20
N ILE A 103 1.72 -20.06 -40.97
CA ILE A 103 1.18 -19.24 -39.86
C ILE A 103 0.85 -17.82 -40.36
N TYR A 104 -0.09 -17.16 -39.71
CA TYR A 104 -0.34 -15.73 -39.89
C TYR A 104 0.41 -14.96 -38.79
N LEU A 105 1.35 -14.11 -39.18
CA LEU A 105 2.15 -13.29 -38.26
C LEU A 105 1.65 -11.84 -38.27
N LEU A 106 1.42 -11.27 -37.08
CA LEU A 106 1.01 -9.89 -36.91
C LEU A 106 2.15 -8.94 -37.34
N GLN A 107 1.82 -7.94 -38.15
CA GLN A 107 2.75 -6.89 -38.56
C GLN A 107 3.02 -5.90 -37.42
N ASN A 108 4.04 -5.06 -37.56
CA ASN A 108 4.30 -4.01 -36.59
C ASN A 108 3.23 -2.92 -36.68
N VAL A 109 2.26 -2.97 -35.77
CA VAL A 109 1.13 -2.03 -35.67
C VAL A 109 1.38 -0.98 -34.59
N ASP A 110 0.84 0.23 -34.78
CA ASP A 110 0.85 1.27 -33.76
C ASP A 110 -0.16 1.00 -32.64
N ASP A 111 -0.09 1.79 -31.56
CA ASP A 111 -0.92 1.57 -30.37
C ASP A 111 -2.42 1.74 -30.64
N GLU A 112 -2.79 2.63 -31.56
CA GLU A 112 -4.20 2.87 -31.93
C GLU A 112 -4.77 1.68 -32.71
N THR A 113 -4.04 1.19 -33.72
CA THR A 113 -4.43 0.00 -34.48
C THR A 113 -4.44 -1.24 -33.59
N ARG A 114 -3.46 -1.39 -32.69
CA ARG A 114 -3.43 -2.47 -31.71
C ARG A 114 -4.68 -2.47 -30.83
N ALA A 115 -5.06 -1.33 -30.26
CA ALA A 115 -6.24 -1.23 -29.40
C ALA A 115 -7.54 -1.56 -30.17
N SER A 116 -7.62 -1.13 -31.44
CA SER A 116 -8.74 -1.47 -32.32
C SER A 116 -8.80 -2.98 -32.59
N LEU A 117 -7.67 -3.60 -32.97
CA LEU A 117 -7.58 -5.04 -33.22
C LEU A 117 -7.88 -5.87 -31.97
N GLU A 118 -7.40 -5.46 -30.80
CA GLU A 118 -7.72 -6.11 -29.52
C GLU A 118 -9.23 -6.13 -29.26
N ALA A 119 -9.91 -5.01 -29.50
CA ALA A 119 -11.36 -4.92 -29.33
C ALA A 119 -12.10 -5.83 -30.33
N ILE A 120 -11.65 -5.85 -31.59
CA ILE A 120 -12.22 -6.67 -32.66
C ILE A 120 -12.00 -8.17 -32.39
N LEU A 121 -10.81 -8.59 -31.98
CA LEU A 121 -10.42 -10.00 -31.87
C LEU A 121 -10.81 -10.65 -30.54
N SER A 122 -11.02 -9.88 -29.47
CA SER A 122 -11.30 -10.42 -28.14
C SER A 122 -12.51 -11.38 -28.14
N LYS A 123 -13.62 -10.99 -28.76
CA LYS A 123 -14.83 -11.83 -28.81
C LYS A 123 -14.69 -13.02 -29.77
N PRO A 124 -14.29 -12.85 -31.05
CA PRO A 124 -14.12 -13.96 -31.99
C PRO A 124 -13.16 -15.03 -31.48
N LEU A 125 -11.99 -14.65 -30.94
CA LEU A 125 -11.02 -15.62 -30.39
C LEU A 125 -11.62 -16.41 -29.23
N LEU A 126 -12.34 -15.74 -28.34
CA LEU A 126 -13.00 -16.39 -27.21
C LEU A 126 -14.12 -17.33 -27.67
N MET A 127 -14.87 -16.98 -28.72
CA MET A 127 -15.88 -17.85 -29.33
C MET A 127 -15.25 -19.10 -29.95
N VAL A 128 -14.19 -18.93 -30.76
CA VAL A 128 -13.46 -20.06 -31.35
C VAL A 128 -12.92 -20.97 -30.26
N PHE A 129 -12.20 -20.42 -29.28
CA PHE A 129 -11.65 -21.19 -28.17
C PHE A 129 -12.74 -21.92 -27.36
N GLY A 130 -13.85 -21.24 -27.04
CA GLY A 130 -14.96 -21.82 -26.30
C GLY A 130 -15.62 -22.99 -27.04
N LEU A 131 -15.79 -22.88 -28.36
CA LEU A 131 -16.36 -23.93 -29.20
C LEU A 131 -15.40 -25.11 -29.40
N GLU A 132 -14.10 -24.85 -29.52
CA GLU A 132 -13.09 -25.92 -29.53
C GLU A 132 -13.09 -26.69 -28.21
N GLN A 133 -13.10 -26.00 -27.08
CA GLN A 133 -13.24 -26.61 -25.75
C GLN A 133 -14.54 -27.43 -25.64
N ALA A 134 -15.67 -26.89 -26.09
CA ALA A 134 -16.96 -27.56 -26.09
C ALA A 134 -16.95 -28.84 -26.93
N SER A 135 -16.20 -28.88 -28.03
CA SER A 135 -16.04 -30.08 -28.86
C SER A 135 -15.21 -31.18 -28.20
N GLN A 136 -14.35 -30.82 -27.24
CA GLN A 136 -13.44 -31.76 -26.56
C GLN A 136 -14.05 -32.43 -25.33
N SER A 137 -14.98 -31.77 -24.62
CA SER A 137 -15.60 -32.36 -23.43
C SER A 137 -17.10 -32.02 -23.28
N PRO A 138 -17.95 -32.98 -22.85
CA PRO A 138 -19.37 -32.72 -22.58
C PRO A 138 -19.62 -31.66 -21.49
N GLU A 139 -18.67 -31.50 -20.56
CA GLU A 139 -18.75 -30.49 -19.50
C GLU A 139 -18.51 -29.08 -20.05
N SER A 140 -17.47 -28.90 -20.88
CA SER A 140 -17.21 -27.63 -21.59
C SER A 140 -18.40 -27.24 -22.48
N ALA A 141 -19.04 -28.22 -23.13
CA ALA A 141 -20.24 -28.01 -23.92
C ALA A 141 -21.43 -27.50 -23.10
N ALA A 142 -21.71 -28.14 -21.96
CA ALA A 142 -22.78 -27.71 -21.05
C ALA A 142 -22.50 -26.32 -20.44
N MET A 143 -21.22 -25.96 -20.28
CA MET A 143 -20.81 -24.65 -19.80
C MET A 143 -21.05 -23.55 -20.83
N LEU A 144 -20.84 -23.84 -22.12
CA LEU A 144 -21.11 -22.90 -23.21
C LEU A 144 -22.62 -22.79 -23.53
N PHE A 145 -23.35 -23.92 -23.50
CA PHE A 145 -24.77 -24.02 -23.87
C PHE A 145 -25.63 -24.74 -22.79
N PRO A 146 -25.90 -24.11 -21.64
CA PRO A 146 -26.59 -24.78 -20.53
C PRO A 146 -28.06 -25.09 -20.79
N ASP A 147 -28.74 -24.31 -21.63
CA ASP A 147 -30.16 -24.50 -21.98
C ASP A 147 -30.36 -25.43 -23.20
N GLY A 148 -29.28 -26.09 -23.67
CA GLY A 148 -29.33 -27.02 -24.78
C GLY A 148 -29.57 -26.38 -26.16
N GLY A 149 -29.29 -25.08 -26.30
CA GLY A 149 -29.49 -24.33 -27.55
C GLY A 149 -28.68 -24.85 -28.75
N PHE A 150 -27.52 -25.46 -28.50
CA PHE A 150 -26.69 -26.10 -29.52
C PHE A 150 -26.24 -27.48 -29.06
N ASP A 151 -26.90 -28.53 -29.59
CA ASP A 151 -26.65 -29.91 -29.22
C ASP A 151 -25.56 -30.52 -30.09
N LEU A 152 -24.34 -30.56 -29.56
CA LEU A 152 -23.16 -31.16 -30.21
C LEU A 152 -23.36 -32.64 -30.53
N ALA A 153 -24.24 -33.34 -29.82
CA ALA A 153 -24.53 -34.76 -30.08
C ALA A 153 -25.33 -34.99 -31.36
N LYS A 154 -25.91 -33.93 -31.96
CA LYS A 154 -26.63 -33.99 -33.24
C LYS A 154 -25.73 -33.75 -34.46
N LEU A 155 -24.45 -33.44 -34.25
CA LEU A 155 -23.51 -33.31 -35.35
C LEU A 155 -23.24 -34.68 -36.00
N PRO A 156 -23.16 -34.77 -37.34
CA PRO A 156 -22.75 -36.00 -38.01
C PRO A 156 -21.39 -36.50 -37.49
N PRO A 157 -21.17 -37.81 -37.36
CA PRO A 157 -19.90 -38.35 -36.89
C PRO A 157 -18.73 -37.86 -37.77
N GLY A 158 -17.76 -37.18 -37.17
CA GLY A 158 -16.58 -36.66 -37.86
C GLY A 158 -16.73 -35.28 -38.51
N MET A 159 -17.88 -34.60 -38.36
CA MET A 159 -18.05 -33.22 -38.84
C MET A 159 -17.50 -32.22 -37.81
N ASP A 160 -16.62 -31.31 -38.25
CA ASP A 160 -16.10 -30.24 -37.41
C ASP A 160 -17.20 -29.21 -37.11
N ILE A 161 -17.22 -28.71 -35.87
CA ILE A 161 -18.26 -27.78 -35.40
C ILE A 161 -18.29 -26.48 -36.23
N PHE A 162 -17.13 -26.02 -36.71
CA PHE A 162 -17.03 -24.80 -37.50
C PHE A 162 -17.54 -24.99 -38.93
N ASP A 163 -17.31 -26.16 -39.52
CA ASP A 163 -17.88 -26.50 -40.82
C ASP A 163 -19.40 -26.64 -40.75
N ALA A 164 -19.92 -27.22 -39.66
CA ALA A 164 -21.36 -27.30 -39.43
C ALA A 164 -21.99 -25.92 -39.31
N MET A 165 -21.37 -24.98 -38.57
CA MET A 165 -21.84 -23.61 -38.44
C MET A 165 -21.88 -22.86 -39.77
N LYS A 166 -20.89 -23.04 -40.65
CA LYS A 166 -20.89 -22.45 -42.00
C LYS A 166 -22.06 -22.94 -42.87
N MET A 167 -22.58 -24.14 -42.59
CA MET A 167 -23.72 -24.73 -43.30
C MET A 167 -25.08 -24.37 -42.69
N MET A 168 -25.12 -23.72 -41.52
CA MET A 168 -26.37 -23.35 -40.86
C MET A 168 -27.05 -22.14 -41.51
N PRO A 169 -28.39 -22.06 -41.46
CA PRO A 169 -29.10 -20.84 -41.85
C PRO A 169 -28.61 -19.64 -41.05
N ALA A 170 -28.49 -18.48 -41.69
CA ALA A 170 -28.01 -17.25 -41.04
C ALA A 170 -28.79 -16.90 -39.76
N GLU A 171 -30.10 -17.16 -39.72
CA GLU A 171 -30.95 -16.96 -38.53
C GLU A 171 -30.47 -17.77 -37.31
N LYS A 172 -30.02 -19.01 -37.52
CA LYS A 172 -29.49 -19.88 -36.46
C LYS A 172 -28.13 -19.40 -35.96
N MET A 173 -27.28 -18.91 -36.86
CA MET A 173 -25.99 -18.32 -36.50
C MET A 173 -26.15 -17.05 -35.66
N THR A 174 -27.11 -16.19 -36.02
CA THR A 174 -27.45 -15.00 -35.23
C THR A 174 -27.98 -15.38 -33.85
N GLU A 175 -28.82 -16.42 -33.74
CA GLU A 175 -29.32 -16.93 -32.45
C GLU A 175 -28.17 -17.40 -31.55
N ILE A 176 -27.22 -18.17 -32.09
CA ILE A 176 -26.03 -18.65 -31.36
C ILE A 176 -25.14 -17.48 -30.94
N SER A 177 -24.84 -16.55 -31.85
CA SER A 177 -24.02 -15.37 -31.55
C SER A 177 -24.65 -14.51 -30.45
N THR A 178 -25.97 -14.31 -30.49
CA THR A 178 -26.69 -13.50 -29.48
C THR A 178 -26.66 -14.17 -28.11
N ALA A 179 -26.89 -15.49 -28.04
CA ALA A 179 -26.82 -16.25 -26.80
C ALA A 179 -25.41 -16.23 -26.18
N LEU A 180 -24.36 -16.33 -27.02
CA LEU A 180 -22.97 -16.21 -26.58
C LEU A 180 -22.66 -14.78 -26.12
N ASP A 181 -23.15 -13.76 -26.82
CA ASP A 181 -22.98 -12.36 -26.41
C ASP A 181 -23.64 -12.06 -25.07
N GLU A 182 -24.85 -12.57 -24.81
CA GLU A 182 -25.49 -12.46 -23.50
C GLU A 182 -24.68 -13.14 -22.41
N ARG A 183 -24.12 -14.33 -22.69
CA ARG A 183 -23.23 -15.07 -21.78
C ARG A 183 -21.97 -14.28 -21.46
N PHE A 184 -21.28 -13.75 -22.46
CA PHE A 184 -20.06 -12.98 -22.28
C PHE A 184 -20.32 -11.64 -21.61
N SER A 185 -21.47 -11.01 -21.90
CA SER A 185 -21.92 -9.81 -21.18
C SER A 185 -22.16 -10.10 -19.70
N ALA A 186 -22.66 -11.29 -19.36
CA ALA A 186 -22.84 -11.74 -17.97
C ALA A 186 -21.52 -12.04 -17.23
N LEU A 187 -20.39 -12.21 -17.94
CA LEU A 187 -19.07 -12.46 -17.32
C LEU A 187 -18.39 -11.23 -16.71
N GLY A 188 -19.03 -10.06 -16.70
CA GLY A 188 -18.47 -8.86 -16.07
C GLY A 188 -17.93 -7.80 -17.04
N GLY A 189 -18.41 -7.81 -18.29
CA GLY A 189 -18.13 -6.78 -19.29
C GLY A 189 -16.79 -6.92 -20.01
N GLU A 190 -16.37 -5.87 -20.70
CA GLU A 190 -15.25 -5.87 -21.65
C GLU A 190 -13.91 -6.35 -21.06
N LYS A 191 -13.60 -5.98 -19.81
CA LYS A 191 -12.38 -6.44 -19.13
C LYS A 191 -12.32 -7.95 -18.95
N ALA A 192 -13.45 -8.57 -18.58
CA ALA A 192 -13.52 -10.02 -18.41
C ALA A 192 -13.37 -10.74 -19.75
N ILE A 193 -13.96 -10.19 -20.81
CA ILE A 193 -13.82 -10.71 -22.18
C ILE A 193 -12.35 -10.64 -22.61
N ARG A 194 -11.67 -9.50 -22.44
CA ARG A 194 -10.25 -9.36 -22.78
C ARG A 194 -9.37 -10.36 -22.04
N GLN A 195 -9.60 -10.56 -20.75
CA GLN A 195 -8.84 -11.54 -19.96
C GLN A 195 -9.09 -12.98 -20.43
N ALA A 196 -10.34 -13.33 -20.70
CA ALA A 196 -10.68 -14.66 -21.21
C ALA A 196 -10.07 -14.88 -22.61
N ALA A 197 -10.05 -13.85 -23.44
CA ALA A 197 -9.41 -13.88 -24.75
C ALA A 197 -7.88 -14.05 -24.66
N SER A 198 -7.19 -13.42 -23.71
CA SER A 198 -5.75 -13.67 -23.49
C SER A 198 -5.45 -15.15 -23.22
N ARG A 199 -6.36 -15.88 -22.55
CA ARG A 199 -6.23 -17.34 -22.37
C ARG A 199 -6.43 -18.12 -23.67
N ALA A 200 -7.33 -17.65 -24.55
CA ALA A 200 -7.47 -18.22 -25.88
C ALA A 200 -6.19 -18.03 -26.72
N VAL A 201 -5.55 -16.86 -26.61
CA VAL A 201 -4.25 -16.60 -27.23
C VAL A 201 -3.16 -17.53 -26.70
N LEU A 202 -3.12 -17.76 -25.39
CA LEU A 202 -2.17 -18.72 -24.79
C LEU A 202 -2.35 -20.12 -25.39
N ALA A 203 -3.59 -20.59 -25.53
CA ALA A 203 -3.87 -21.88 -26.14
C ALA A 203 -3.43 -21.92 -27.62
N GLU A 204 -3.59 -20.82 -28.36
CA GLU A 204 -3.08 -20.69 -29.73
C GLU A 204 -1.54 -20.75 -29.78
N TYR A 205 -0.86 -20.14 -28.82
CA TYR A 205 0.61 -20.24 -28.74
C TYR A 205 1.06 -21.69 -28.46
N GLU A 206 0.30 -22.44 -27.67
CA GLU A 206 0.54 -23.88 -27.48
C GLU A 206 0.34 -24.67 -28.79
N THR A 207 -0.69 -24.36 -29.59
CA THR A 207 -0.91 -25.04 -30.89
C THR A 207 0.19 -24.71 -31.89
N LEU A 208 0.76 -23.50 -31.82
CA LEU A 208 1.92 -23.08 -32.63
C LEU A 208 3.25 -23.67 -32.16
N GLY A 209 3.27 -24.38 -31.02
CA GLY A 209 4.46 -24.99 -30.43
C GLY A 209 5.39 -24.00 -29.73
N MET A 210 4.91 -22.79 -29.42
CA MET A 210 5.71 -21.77 -28.75
C MET A 210 6.05 -22.19 -27.31
N ASP A 211 7.21 -21.76 -26.80
CA ASP A 211 7.63 -21.99 -25.42
C ASP A 211 6.88 -21.05 -24.46
N THR A 212 5.66 -21.45 -24.08
CA THR A 212 4.79 -20.68 -23.18
C THR A 212 5.38 -20.54 -21.78
N GLU A 213 6.19 -21.50 -21.31
CA GLU A 213 6.91 -21.40 -20.03
C GLU A 213 7.96 -20.28 -20.07
N SER A 214 8.67 -20.13 -21.19
CA SER A 214 9.63 -19.04 -21.38
C SER A 214 8.95 -17.67 -21.43
N ILE A 215 7.79 -17.56 -22.09
CA ILE A 215 6.97 -16.33 -22.12
C ILE A 215 6.54 -15.96 -20.69
N GLN A 216 5.96 -16.91 -19.96
CA GLN A 216 5.54 -16.73 -18.57
C GLN A 216 6.70 -16.30 -17.67
N ARG A 217 7.83 -17.02 -17.73
CA ARG A 217 9.02 -16.71 -16.92
C ARG A 217 9.60 -15.33 -17.28
N GLY A 218 9.65 -15.00 -18.58
CA GLY A 218 10.11 -13.71 -19.08
C GLY A 218 9.29 -12.57 -18.50
N TYR A 219 7.96 -12.69 -18.55
CA TYR A 219 7.04 -11.71 -17.97
C TYR A 219 7.24 -11.55 -16.45
N ILE A 220 7.25 -12.66 -15.70
CA ILE A 220 7.41 -12.64 -14.23
C ILE A 220 8.75 -12.03 -13.82
N LEU A 221 9.85 -12.36 -14.51
CA LEU A 221 11.17 -11.80 -14.23
C LEU A 221 11.25 -10.32 -14.60
N HIS A 222 10.62 -9.90 -15.70
CA HIS A 222 10.58 -8.51 -16.10
C HIS A 222 9.84 -7.65 -15.07
N VAL A 223 8.60 -8.03 -14.72
CA VAL A 223 7.79 -7.33 -13.72
C VAL A 223 8.43 -7.40 -12.34
N GLY A 224 8.97 -8.56 -11.94
CA GLY A 224 9.71 -8.72 -10.68
C GLY A 224 10.97 -7.83 -10.63
N GLY A 225 11.67 -7.66 -11.75
CA GLY A 225 12.78 -6.73 -11.89
C GLY A 225 12.35 -5.27 -11.71
N ILE A 226 11.21 -4.88 -12.27
CA ILE A 226 10.61 -3.55 -12.06
C ILE A 226 10.25 -3.35 -10.58
N MET A 227 9.62 -4.35 -9.93
CA MET A 227 9.30 -4.28 -8.49
C MET A 227 10.55 -4.08 -7.63
N LEU A 228 11.65 -4.79 -7.94
CA LEU A 228 12.93 -4.60 -7.26
C LEU A 228 13.48 -3.18 -7.45
N LEU A 229 13.43 -2.65 -8.67
CA LEU A 229 13.88 -1.29 -8.97
C LEU A 229 13.06 -0.25 -8.18
N ILE A 230 11.73 -0.39 -8.16
CA ILE A 230 10.82 0.49 -7.42
C ILE A 230 11.07 0.39 -5.91
N SER A 231 11.30 -0.82 -5.39
CA SER A 231 11.65 -1.03 -3.99
C SER A 231 12.98 -0.36 -3.62
N LEU A 232 13.98 -0.39 -4.51
CA LEU A 232 15.25 0.32 -4.32
C LEU A 232 15.08 1.84 -4.34
N ILE A 233 14.21 2.37 -5.22
CA ILE A 233 13.86 3.80 -5.26
C ILE A 233 13.17 4.20 -3.94
N SER A 234 12.21 3.41 -3.45
CA SER A 234 11.55 3.63 -2.16
C SER A 234 12.57 3.62 -1.01
N ALA A 235 13.47 2.63 -0.98
CA ALA A 235 14.52 2.54 0.03
C ALA A 235 15.45 3.76 0.00
N PHE A 236 15.89 4.20 -1.17
CA PHE A 236 16.71 5.40 -1.33
C PHE A 236 16.00 6.66 -0.85
N ALA A 237 14.73 6.83 -1.22
CA ALA A 237 13.90 7.94 -0.75
C ALA A 237 13.73 7.91 0.77
N SER A 238 13.41 6.75 1.35
CA SER A 238 13.23 6.56 2.80
C SER A 238 14.50 6.88 3.60
N ILE A 239 15.66 6.42 3.14
CA ILE A 239 16.96 6.73 3.75
C ILE A 239 17.24 8.22 3.67
N THR A 240 17.01 8.84 2.51
CA THR A 240 17.28 10.27 2.30
C THR A 240 16.35 11.16 3.14
N VAL A 241 15.06 10.81 3.25
CA VAL A 241 14.12 11.46 4.16
C VAL A 241 14.58 11.31 5.61
N GLY A 242 15.06 10.13 6.01
CA GLY A 242 15.63 9.90 7.33
C GLY A 242 16.82 10.82 7.62
N LEU A 243 17.73 10.98 6.65
CA LEU A 243 18.87 11.90 6.73
C LEU A 243 18.43 13.35 6.84
N PHE A 244 17.46 13.79 6.04
CA PHE A 244 16.91 15.15 6.12
C PHE A 244 16.21 15.39 7.45
N GLY A 245 15.35 14.47 7.90
CA GLY A 245 14.68 14.54 9.20
C GLY A 245 15.68 14.67 10.36
N ALA A 246 16.75 13.88 10.35
CA ALA A 246 17.82 13.96 11.34
C ALA A 246 18.56 15.31 11.30
N LYS A 247 18.94 15.80 10.11
CA LYS A 247 19.61 17.09 9.93
C LYS A 247 18.74 18.26 10.40
N ILE A 248 17.45 18.27 10.02
CA ILE A 248 16.48 19.30 10.42
C ILE A 248 16.31 19.28 11.94
N ALA A 249 16.06 18.11 12.53
CA ALA A 249 15.86 17.98 13.96
C ALA A 249 17.09 18.42 14.77
N ALA A 250 18.28 17.95 14.39
CA ALA A 250 19.53 18.33 15.06
C ALA A 250 19.84 19.83 14.88
N GLY A 251 19.59 20.39 13.69
CA GLY A 251 19.77 21.81 13.40
C GLY A 251 18.84 22.70 14.24
N VAL A 252 17.54 22.38 14.28
CA VAL A 252 16.56 23.07 15.13
C VAL A 252 16.97 22.98 16.60
N ALA A 253 17.38 21.81 17.08
CA ALA A 253 17.81 21.62 18.46
C ALA A 253 19.08 22.39 18.80
N ARG A 254 20.06 22.44 17.89
CA ARG A 254 21.28 23.23 18.03
C ARG A 254 20.97 24.71 18.17
N ASP A 255 20.16 25.25 17.27
CA ASP A 255 19.85 26.68 17.23
C ASP A 255 19.00 27.09 18.44
N LEU A 256 18.01 26.28 18.83
CA LEU A 256 17.26 26.47 20.09
C LEU A 256 18.16 26.46 21.31
N ARG A 257 19.12 25.51 21.38
CA ARG A 257 20.01 25.37 22.54
C ARG A 257 20.98 26.54 22.64
N ARG A 258 21.52 27.01 21.53
CA ARG A 258 22.38 28.20 21.48
C ARG A 258 21.62 29.44 21.96
N ASP A 259 20.48 29.74 21.34
CA ASP A 259 19.73 30.97 21.63
C ASP A 259 19.17 30.96 23.06
N LEU A 260 18.75 29.79 23.57
CA LEU A 260 18.29 29.66 24.95
C LEU A 260 19.44 29.83 25.94
N TYR A 261 20.61 29.27 25.66
CA TYR A 261 21.79 29.45 26.49
C TYR A 261 22.23 30.93 26.54
N GLU A 262 22.30 31.58 25.38
CA GLU A 262 22.62 33.00 25.27
C GLU A 262 21.60 33.86 26.06
N ARG A 263 20.30 33.57 25.93
CA ARG A 263 19.27 34.28 26.69
C ARG A 263 19.44 34.13 28.20
N VAL A 264 19.73 32.92 28.67
CA VAL A 264 19.95 32.63 30.10
C VAL A 264 21.21 33.32 30.64
N MET A 265 22.26 33.47 29.83
CA MET A 265 23.49 34.16 30.27
C MET A 265 23.27 35.67 30.52
N HIS A 266 22.24 36.27 29.92
CA HIS A 266 21.88 37.68 30.14
C HIS A 266 20.84 37.86 31.26
N PHE A 267 20.43 36.80 31.95
CA PHE A 267 19.45 36.91 33.04
C PHE A 267 20.08 37.49 34.30
N SER A 268 19.35 38.38 34.97
CA SER A 268 19.68 38.89 36.29
C SER A 268 19.08 38.00 37.38
N GLY A 269 19.32 38.34 38.65
CA GLY A 269 18.72 37.65 39.80
C GLY A 269 17.18 37.60 39.75
N ALA A 270 16.53 38.58 39.12
CA ALA A 270 15.07 38.62 38.97
C ALA A 270 14.54 37.47 38.09
N GLU A 271 15.13 37.25 36.93
CA GLU A 271 14.74 36.16 36.03
C GLU A 271 15.14 34.79 36.57
N PHE A 272 16.31 34.69 37.23
CA PHE A 272 16.71 33.46 37.92
C PHE A 272 15.75 33.09 39.06
N SER A 273 15.20 34.07 39.77
CA SER A 273 14.17 33.84 40.81
C SER A 273 12.84 33.38 40.19
N ARG A 274 12.48 33.90 39.01
CA ARG A 274 11.25 33.52 38.30
C ARG A 274 11.28 32.09 37.76
N PHE A 275 12.39 31.68 37.12
CA PHE A 275 12.47 30.38 36.47
C PHE A 275 13.15 29.31 37.31
N SER A 276 14.04 29.65 38.25
CA SER A 276 14.97 28.76 38.97
C SER A 276 16.02 28.08 38.08
N THR A 277 17.24 27.93 38.60
CA THR A 277 18.36 27.28 37.89
C THR A 277 18.03 25.84 37.46
N ALA A 278 17.32 25.07 38.30
CA ALA A 278 16.94 23.69 37.99
C ALA A 278 15.98 23.58 36.79
N SER A 279 15.02 24.51 36.67
CA SER A 279 14.12 24.59 35.52
C SER A 279 14.86 24.98 34.25
N LEU A 280 15.81 25.92 34.34
CA LEU A 280 16.64 26.34 33.19
C LEU A 280 17.50 25.18 32.67
N ILE A 281 18.05 24.35 33.54
CA ILE A 281 18.79 23.14 33.17
C ILE A 281 17.88 22.14 32.45
N THR A 282 16.69 21.83 33.00
CA THR A 282 15.79 20.86 32.37
C THR A 282 15.24 21.35 31.02
N ARG A 283 14.95 22.65 30.89
CA ARG A 283 14.50 23.26 29.63
C ARG A 283 15.60 23.35 28.56
N SER A 284 16.86 23.58 28.94
CA SER A 284 18.01 23.59 28.02
C SER A 284 18.46 22.20 27.56
N THR A 285 18.05 21.15 28.28
CA THR A 285 18.45 19.76 28.01
C THR A 285 17.25 18.94 27.52
N ASN A 286 16.44 18.41 28.43
CA ASN A 286 15.39 17.45 28.17
C ASN A 286 14.31 17.99 27.22
N ASP A 287 13.86 19.24 27.43
CA ASP A 287 12.80 19.82 26.59
C ASP A 287 13.26 20.00 25.14
N ILE A 288 14.50 20.47 24.93
CA ILE A 288 15.09 20.58 23.59
C ILE A 288 15.27 19.20 22.96
N THR A 289 15.72 18.20 23.71
CA THR A 289 15.82 16.82 23.21
C THR A 289 14.45 16.27 22.82
N GLN A 290 13.40 16.56 23.59
CA GLN A 290 12.05 16.15 23.25
C GLN A 290 11.55 16.83 21.96
N ILE A 291 11.79 18.14 21.81
CA ILE A 291 11.49 18.88 20.58
C ILE A 291 12.26 18.27 19.40
N GLN A 292 13.53 17.93 19.58
CA GLN A 292 14.37 17.28 18.57
C GLN A 292 13.79 15.94 18.12
N THR A 293 13.51 15.04 19.05
CA THR A 293 12.98 13.70 18.76
C THR A 293 11.64 13.79 18.03
N VAL A 294 10.74 14.66 18.48
CA VAL A 294 9.44 14.84 17.81
C VAL A 294 9.61 15.51 16.45
N THR A 295 10.54 16.45 16.29
CA THR A 295 10.84 17.04 14.97
C THR A 295 11.31 15.97 13.98
N ALA A 296 12.22 15.08 14.39
CA ALA A 296 12.70 13.98 13.55
C ALA A 296 11.56 13.04 13.11
N MET A 297 10.68 12.68 14.04
CA MET A 297 9.50 11.87 13.74
C MET A 297 8.50 12.61 12.86
N PHE A 298 8.26 13.90 13.11
CA PHE A 298 7.26 14.69 12.42
C PHE A 298 7.56 14.86 10.93
N VAL A 299 8.82 15.13 10.59
CA VAL A 299 9.27 15.22 9.18
C VAL A 299 8.96 13.92 8.43
N ARG A 300 9.10 12.76 9.08
CA ARG A 300 8.91 11.45 8.45
C ARG A 300 7.44 11.00 8.46
N LEU A 301 6.83 10.92 9.64
CA LEU A 301 5.55 10.24 9.87
C LEU A 301 4.35 11.13 9.57
N MET A 302 4.42 12.44 9.85
CA MET A 302 3.24 13.30 9.72
C MET A 302 2.80 13.46 8.27
N PHE A 303 3.74 13.55 7.34
CA PHE A 303 3.42 13.65 5.92
C PHE A 303 3.22 12.28 5.28
N PHE A 304 4.04 11.29 5.64
CA PHE A 304 3.95 9.96 5.04
C PHE A 304 2.60 9.27 5.33
N ALA A 305 2.13 9.29 6.58
CA ALA A 305 0.94 8.54 6.96
C ALA A 305 -0.35 9.00 6.24
N PRO A 306 -0.65 10.31 6.09
CA PRO A 306 -1.75 10.76 5.24
C PRO A 306 -1.57 10.43 3.76
N ILE A 307 -0.35 10.56 3.22
CA ILE A 307 -0.09 10.29 1.79
C ILE A 307 -0.33 8.81 1.49
N ILE A 308 0.28 7.90 2.25
CA ILE A 308 0.12 6.45 2.06
C ILE A 308 -1.32 6.00 2.35
N GLY A 309 -1.96 6.56 3.38
CA GLY A 309 -3.35 6.22 3.73
C GLY A 309 -4.35 6.65 2.66
N ALA A 310 -4.23 7.89 2.17
CA ALA A 310 -5.09 8.39 1.09
C ALA A 310 -4.83 7.65 -0.23
N GLY A 311 -3.56 7.46 -0.59
CA GLY A 311 -3.19 6.73 -1.79
C GLY A 311 -3.66 5.27 -1.76
N ALA A 312 -3.50 4.57 -0.64
CA ALA A 312 -3.98 3.19 -0.50
C ALA A 312 -5.51 3.09 -0.61
N ILE A 313 -6.27 4.07 -0.09
CA ILE A 313 -7.72 4.12 -0.29
C ILE A 313 -8.06 4.28 -1.77
N ILE A 314 -7.37 5.19 -2.48
CA ILE A 314 -7.61 5.43 -3.91
C ILE A 314 -7.35 4.16 -4.72
N HIS A 315 -6.16 3.57 -4.59
CA HIS A 315 -5.82 2.34 -5.32
C HIS A 315 -6.72 1.15 -4.94
N ALA A 316 -7.14 1.03 -3.67
CA ALA A 316 -8.09 -0.01 -3.28
C ALA A 316 -9.44 0.15 -3.98
N LEU A 317 -9.95 1.37 -4.09
CA LEU A 317 -11.21 1.65 -4.79
C LEU A 317 -11.09 1.39 -6.30
N ASP A 318 -9.93 1.67 -6.90
CA ASP A 318 -9.66 1.36 -8.31
C ASP A 318 -9.66 -0.15 -8.58
N LYS A 319 -9.24 -0.97 -7.60
CA LYS A 319 -9.26 -2.44 -7.72
C LYS A 319 -10.65 -3.04 -7.52
N SER A 320 -11.42 -2.58 -6.53
CA SER A 320 -12.81 -3.00 -6.36
C SER A 320 -13.64 -2.00 -5.56
N THR A 321 -14.59 -1.36 -6.23
CA THR A 321 -15.54 -0.44 -5.61
C THR A 321 -16.54 -1.15 -4.69
N SER A 322 -16.75 -2.47 -4.80
CA SER A 322 -17.75 -3.19 -4.01
C SER A 322 -17.29 -3.49 -2.57
N MET A 323 -15.97 -3.55 -2.34
CA MET A 323 -15.36 -4.03 -1.09
C MET A 323 -14.92 -2.91 -0.13
N TRP A 324 -15.13 -1.63 -0.49
CA TRP A 324 -14.70 -0.46 0.29
C TRP A 324 -15.14 -0.49 1.76
N TRP A 325 -16.32 -1.04 2.03
CA TRP A 325 -16.90 -1.10 3.37
C TRP A 325 -16.05 -1.92 4.34
N ILE A 326 -15.25 -2.88 3.85
CA ILE A 326 -14.35 -3.68 4.69
C ILE A 326 -13.23 -2.81 5.25
N ILE A 327 -12.68 -1.90 4.44
CA ILE A 327 -11.66 -0.94 4.87
C ILE A 327 -12.25 0.00 5.93
N VAL A 328 -13.45 0.52 5.69
CA VAL A 328 -14.13 1.40 6.64
C VAL A 328 -14.42 0.69 7.96
N LEU A 329 -14.91 -0.55 7.91
CA LEU A 329 -15.11 -1.36 9.10
C LEU A 329 -13.81 -1.55 9.89
N ALA A 330 -12.71 -1.91 9.22
CA ALA A 330 -11.40 -2.10 9.85
C ALA A 330 -10.90 -0.80 10.51
N VAL A 331 -11.02 0.34 9.82
CA VAL A 331 -10.61 1.65 10.35
C VAL A 331 -11.50 2.07 11.53
N VAL A 332 -12.82 1.86 11.46
CA VAL A 332 -13.74 2.18 12.56
C VAL A 332 -13.42 1.34 13.80
N LEU A 333 -13.18 0.03 13.64
CA LEU A 333 -12.78 -0.86 14.72
C LEU A 333 -11.43 -0.44 15.33
N LEU A 334 -10.47 -0.07 14.49
CA LEU A 334 -9.17 0.44 14.92
C LEU A 334 -9.31 1.73 15.72
N LEU A 335 -10.02 2.73 15.19
CA LEU A 335 -10.21 4.02 15.85
C LEU A 335 -11.00 3.89 17.15
N SER A 336 -11.99 2.98 17.20
CA SER A 336 -12.73 2.66 18.41
C SER A 336 -11.81 2.05 19.48
N MET A 337 -11.00 1.04 19.12
CA MET A 337 -10.01 0.45 20.01
C MET A 337 -9.05 1.52 20.56
N ILE A 338 -8.49 2.34 19.67
CA ILE A 338 -7.56 3.42 20.03
C ILE A 338 -8.27 4.41 20.96
N GLY A 339 -9.48 4.86 20.63
CA GLY A 339 -10.27 5.76 21.48
C GLY A 339 -10.50 5.21 22.88
N THR A 340 -10.86 3.93 23.01
CA THR A 340 -11.05 3.25 24.31
C THR A 340 -9.75 3.15 25.10
N ILE A 341 -8.65 2.76 24.46
CA ILE A 341 -7.34 2.66 25.11
C ILE A 341 -6.90 4.03 25.64
N PHE A 342 -7.08 5.07 24.84
CA PHE A 342 -6.70 6.43 25.22
C PHE A 342 -7.54 6.98 26.36
N SER A 343 -8.86 6.76 26.33
CA SER A 343 -9.75 7.24 27.40
C SER A 343 -9.40 6.63 28.76
N ILE A 344 -8.91 5.38 28.78
CA ILE A 344 -8.49 4.67 29.98
C ILE A 344 -7.05 5.03 30.40
N ALA A 345 -6.11 5.05 29.45
CA ALA A 345 -4.68 5.15 29.76
C ALA A 345 -4.20 6.59 30.01
N VAL A 346 -4.72 7.59 29.28
CA VAL A 346 -4.26 8.98 29.40
C VAL A 346 -4.41 9.55 30.83
N PRO A 347 -5.56 9.35 31.54
CA PRO A 347 -5.69 9.79 32.93
C PRO A 347 -4.67 9.15 33.86
N LYS A 348 -4.41 7.85 33.70
CA LYS A 348 -3.43 7.10 34.51
C LYS A 348 -1.99 7.52 34.20
N PHE A 349 -1.68 7.84 32.95
CA PHE A 349 -0.40 8.42 32.56
C PHE A 349 -0.12 9.76 33.25
N LYS A 350 -1.14 10.61 33.42
CA LYS A 350 -1.00 11.86 34.19
C LYS A 350 -0.75 11.59 35.68
N LEU A 351 -1.34 10.52 36.23
CA LEU A 351 -1.13 10.13 37.62
C LEU A 351 0.29 9.62 37.88
N ILE A 352 0.87 8.87 36.93
CA ILE A 352 2.25 8.35 37.03
C ILE A 352 3.24 9.50 37.34
N GLN A 353 3.11 10.65 36.69
CA GLN A 353 4.01 11.78 36.95
C GLN A 353 3.94 12.25 38.41
N LYS A 354 2.73 12.37 38.99
CA LYS A 354 2.56 12.76 40.39
C LYS A 354 3.13 11.71 41.36
N LEU A 355 3.02 10.42 41.01
CA LEU A 355 3.56 9.33 41.81
C LEU A 355 5.10 9.30 41.77
N ILE A 356 5.71 9.60 40.61
CA ILE A 356 7.16 9.79 40.48
C ILE A 356 7.63 10.94 41.38
N ASP A 357 6.91 12.06 41.37
CA ASP A 357 7.26 13.22 42.21
C ASP A 357 7.18 12.87 43.70
N ARG A 358 6.14 12.13 44.13
CA ARG A 358 6.00 11.64 45.50
C ARG A 358 7.12 10.67 45.90
N LEU A 359 7.46 9.71 45.04
CA LEU A 359 8.55 8.77 45.30
C LEU A 359 9.89 9.50 45.45
N ASN A 360 10.17 10.45 44.56
CA ASN A 360 11.37 11.28 44.61
C ASN A 360 11.44 12.16 45.87
N LEU A 361 10.30 12.67 46.34
CA LEU A 361 10.21 13.43 47.58
C LEU A 361 10.58 12.55 48.78
N VAL A 362 9.95 11.38 48.91
CA VAL A 362 10.23 10.45 50.02
C VAL A 362 11.69 10.01 50.02
N ALA A 363 12.25 9.71 48.84
CA ALA A 363 13.67 9.37 48.71
C ALA A 363 14.59 10.52 49.17
N ARG A 364 14.29 11.76 48.77
CA ARG A 364 15.07 12.94 49.15
C ARG A 364 15.02 13.20 50.66
N GLU A 365 13.84 13.13 51.26
CA GLU A 365 13.67 13.30 52.71
C GLU A 365 14.46 12.24 53.49
N ASN A 366 14.46 10.99 53.03
CA ASN A 366 15.23 9.90 53.65
C ASN A 366 16.74 10.13 53.56
N LEU A 367 17.23 10.64 52.43
CA LEU A 367 18.66 10.93 52.24
C LEU A 367 19.12 12.11 53.09
N VAL A 368 18.36 13.20 53.12
CA VAL A 368 18.70 14.41 53.91
C VAL A 368 18.54 14.14 55.41
N GLY A 369 17.48 13.43 55.80
CA GLY A 369 17.14 13.12 57.18
C GLY A 369 17.80 11.87 57.75
N MET A 370 18.74 11.24 57.03
CA MET A 370 19.25 9.89 57.38
C MET A 370 19.78 9.79 58.81
N MET A 371 20.50 10.80 59.30
CA MET A 371 21.00 10.82 60.68
C MET A 371 19.85 10.92 61.70
N VAL A 372 18.81 11.70 61.41
CA VAL A 372 17.63 11.85 62.28
C VAL A 372 16.84 10.55 62.32
N VAL A 373 16.61 9.91 61.17
CA VAL A 373 15.89 8.63 61.08
C VAL A 373 16.59 7.55 61.91
N ARG A 374 17.92 7.45 61.83
CA ARG A 374 18.73 6.52 62.64
C ARG A 374 18.74 6.88 64.13
N ALA A 375 18.90 8.16 64.46
CA ALA A 375 18.90 8.63 65.85
C ALA A 375 17.60 8.31 66.58
N PHE A 376 16.46 8.31 65.86
CA PHE A 376 15.15 7.94 66.41
C PHE A 376 14.73 6.50 66.13
N GLY A 377 15.59 5.65 65.55
CA GLY A 377 15.30 4.23 65.25
C GLY A 377 14.06 4.02 64.37
N ARG A 378 13.82 4.92 63.40
CA ARG A 378 12.61 4.95 62.56
C ARG A 378 12.81 4.41 61.15
N GLU A 379 13.88 3.67 60.90
CA GLU A 379 14.23 3.14 59.57
C GLU A 379 13.09 2.32 58.95
N LYS A 380 12.50 1.39 59.71
CA LYS A 380 11.37 0.55 59.24
C LYS A 380 10.12 1.37 58.87
N HIS A 381 9.90 2.50 59.55
CA HIS A 381 8.78 3.39 59.25
C HIS A 381 9.00 4.08 57.90
N GLU A 382 10.21 4.60 57.68
CA GLU A 382 10.58 5.27 56.44
C GLU A 382 10.70 4.31 55.25
N GLU A 383 11.16 3.07 55.49
CA GLU A 383 11.14 1.98 54.50
C GLU A 383 9.71 1.69 54.05
N LYS A 384 8.76 1.53 54.99
CA LYS A 384 7.35 1.33 54.64
C LYS A 384 6.74 2.52 53.90
N ARG A 385 7.14 3.74 54.24
CA ARG A 385 6.68 4.97 53.58
C ARG A 385 7.18 5.04 52.13
N PHE A 386 8.45 4.67 51.90
CA PHE A 386 9.02 4.55 50.57
C PHE A 386 8.36 3.44 49.77
N ASP A 387 8.21 2.25 50.36
CA ASP A 387 7.60 1.09 49.71
C ASP A 387 6.16 1.38 49.27
N THR A 388 5.38 2.08 50.10
CA THR A 388 4.02 2.52 49.73
C THR A 388 4.02 3.39 48.47
N ALA A 389 4.90 4.39 48.40
CA ALA A 389 5.01 5.25 47.21
C ALA A 389 5.50 4.45 45.97
N ASN A 390 6.38 3.47 46.17
CA ASN A 390 6.90 2.62 45.12
C ASN A 390 5.85 1.64 44.56
N VAL A 391 5.06 1.02 45.42
CA VAL A 391 3.97 0.11 45.03
C VAL A 391 2.87 0.88 44.29
N GLU A 392 2.44 2.04 44.78
CA GLU A 392 1.46 2.88 44.07
C GLU A 392 1.91 3.23 42.64
N LEU A 393 3.19 3.59 42.47
CA LEU A 393 3.80 3.86 41.16
C LEU A 393 3.85 2.60 40.30
N THR A 394 4.23 1.47 40.88
CA THR A 394 4.34 0.17 40.20
C THR A 394 2.99 -0.31 39.69
N ASP A 395 1.96 -0.32 40.55
CA ASP A 395 0.61 -0.75 40.20
C ASP A 395 0.01 0.11 39.09
N THR A 396 0.21 1.43 39.17
CA THR A 396 -0.27 2.36 38.14
C THR A 396 0.45 2.12 36.80
N ASN A 397 1.76 1.88 36.81
CA ASN A 397 2.51 1.52 35.60
C ASN A 397 2.08 0.18 35.03
N LEU A 398 1.91 -0.86 35.86
CA LEU A 398 1.44 -2.18 35.43
C LEU A 398 0.05 -2.10 34.81
N PHE A 399 -0.86 -1.32 35.40
CA PHE A 399 -2.18 -1.08 34.80
C PHE A 399 -2.07 -0.47 33.41
N VAL A 400 -1.32 0.62 33.26
CA VAL A 400 -1.13 1.28 31.95
C VAL A 400 -0.50 0.31 30.94
N ASN A 401 0.58 -0.39 31.31
CA ASN A 401 1.24 -1.33 30.42
C ASN A 401 0.30 -2.48 30.01
N ARG A 402 -0.51 -3.03 30.92
CA ARG A 402 -1.51 -4.06 30.58
C ARG A 402 -2.54 -3.56 29.57
N VAL A 403 -2.97 -2.30 29.65
CA VAL A 403 -3.86 -1.70 28.66
C VAL A 403 -3.18 -1.63 27.29
N PHE A 404 -1.90 -1.24 27.22
CA PHE A 404 -1.15 -1.16 25.97
C PHE A 404 -0.80 -2.52 25.36
N VAL A 405 -0.61 -3.57 26.18
CA VAL A 405 -0.32 -4.94 25.70
C VAL A 405 -1.43 -5.46 24.76
N VAL A 406 -2.67 -4.99 24.91
CA VAL A 406 -3.81 -5.41 24.08
C VAL A 406 -3.74 -4.84 22.65
N ILE A 407 -2.98 -3.77 22.39
CA ILE A 407 -2.92 -3.12 21.08
C ILE A 407 -2.49 -4.11 19.99
N MET A 408 -1.38 -4.81 20.18
CA MET A 408 -0.82 -5.70 19.14
C MET A 408 -1.72 -6.91 18.85
N PRO A 409 -2.21 -7.67 19.85
CA PRO A 409 -3.16 -8.76 19.59
C PRO A 409 -4.45 -8.30 18.92
N PHE A 410 -5.03 -7.18 19.33
CA PHE A 410 -6.28 -6.69 18.75
C PHE A 410 -6.08 -6.11 17.35
N MET A 411 -4.93 -5.47 17.10
CA MET A 411 -4.52 -5.09 15.76
C MET A 411 -4.39 -6.30 14.84
N MET A 412 -3.71 -7.37 15.29
CA MET A 412 -3.64 -8.62 14.53
C MET A 412 -5.03 -9.22 14.28
N LEU A 413 -5.94 -9.16 15.26
CA LEU A 413 -7.31 -9.63 15.10
C LEU A 413 -8.06 -8.83 14.02
N ILE A 414 -7.97 -7.50 14.05
CA ILE A 414 -8.56 -6.63 13.01
C ILE A 414 -7.97 -6.98 11.64
N MET A 415 -6.65 -7.13 11.55
CA MET A 415 -5.98 -7.39 10.28
C MET A 415 -6.33 -8.75 9.70
N ASN A 416 -6.22 -9.82 10.49
CA ASN A 416 -6.61 -11.15 10.05
C ASN A 416 -8.11 -11.25 9.77
N GLY A 417 -8.96 -10.60 10.56
CA GLY A 417 -10.40 -10.53 10.33
C GLY A 417 -10.74 -9.81 9.03
N ALA A 418 -10.10 -8.68 8.75
CA ALA A 418 -10.24 -7.96 7.49
C ALA A 418 -9.76 -8.81 6.31
N THR A 419 -8.58 -9.45 6.40
CA THR A 419 -8.08 -10.39 5.39
C THR A 419 -9.06 -11.53 5.13
N MET A 420 -9.59 -12.15 6.18
CA MET A 420 -10.57 -13.24 6.05
C MET A 420 -11.85 -12.77 5.35
N LEU A 421 -12.38 -11.59 5.70
CA LEU A 421 -13.55 -11.01 5.04
C LEU A 421 -13.27 -10.65 3.57
N ILE A 422 -12.07 -10.11 3.28
CA ILE A 422 -11.64 -9.79 1.91
C ILE A 422 -11.58 -11.06 1.08
N ILE A 423 -10.98 -12.14 1.60
CA ILE A 423 -10.94 -13.43 0.90
C ILE A 423 -12.36 -13.97 0.70
N TRP A 424 -13.21 -13.94 1.73
CA TRP A 424 -14.58 -14.44 1.64
C TRP A 424 -15.39 -13.72 0.55
N VAL A 425 -15.41 -12.39 0.56
CA VAL A 425 -16.17 -11.57 -0.39
C VAL A 425 -15.50 -11.54 -1.77
N GLY A 426 -14.18 -11.46 -1.81
CA GLY A 426 -13.38 -11.43 -3.03
C GLY A 426 -13.44 -12.75 -3.79
N ALA A 427 -13.40 -13.90 -3.11
CA ALA A 427 -13.52 -15.21 -3.77
C ALA A 427 -14.85 -15.37 -4.52
N HIS A 428 -15.95 -14.82 -3.99
CA HIS A 428 -17.24 -14.82 -4.69
C HIS A 428 -17.20 -13.93 -5.94
N GLN A 429 -16.56 -12.77 -5.88
CA GLN A 429 -16.39 -11.90 -7.06
C GLN A 429 -15.46 -12.50 -8.12
N VAL A 430 -14.42 -13.20 -7.70
CA VAL A 430 -13.54 -13.97 -8.60
C VAL A 430 -14.31 -15.09 -9.27
N ALA A 431 -15.13 -15.83 -8.52
CA ALA A 431 -15.97 -16.89 -9.08
C ALA A 431 -17.00 -16.36 -10.10
N GLN A 432 -17.43 -15.11 -9.95
CA GLN A 432 -18.34 -14.42 -10.87
C GLN A 432 -17.61 -13.66 -12.00
N ALA A 433 -16.29 -13.83 -12.14
CA ALA A 433 -15.44 -13.12 -13.11
C ALA A 433 -15.49 -11.58 -13.03
N GLN A 434 -15.97 -11.02 -11.91
CA GLN A 434 -16.01 -9.57 -11.67
C GLN A 434 -14.69 -9.00 -11.15
N MET A 435 -13.78 -9.86 -10.68
CA MET A 435 -12.52 -9.46 -10.08
C MET A 435 -11.45 -10.52 -10.35
N GLN A 436 -10.19 -10.09 -10.53
CA GLN A 436 -9.07 -11.03 -10.69
C GLN A 436 -8.45 -11.38 -9.33
N VAL A 437 -7.82 -12.54 -9.24
CA VAL A 437 -7.21 -13.03 -7.99
C VAL A 437 -6.09 -12.09 -7.53
N GLY A 438 -5.26 -11.59 -8.45
CA GLY A 438 -4.23 -10.60 -8.20
C GLY A 438 -4.80 -9.28 -7.67
N ASP A 439 -5.92 -8.80 -8.24
CA ASP A 439 -6.55 -7.57 -7.77
C ASP A 439 -7.08 -7.72 -6.34
N MET A 440 -7.58 -8.90 -5.97
CA MET A 440 -8.02 -9.19 -4.61
C MET A 440 -6.85 -9.14 -3.63
N MET A 441 -5.69 -9.67 -4.03
CA MET A 441 -4.47 -9.60 -3.21
C MET A 441 -3.93 -8.17 -3.11
N ALA A 442 -3.96 -7.40 -4.20
CA ALA A 442 -3.61 -5.98 -4.15
C ALA A 442 -4.54 -5.20 -3.22
N PHE A 443 -5.86 -5.40 -3.34
CA PHE A 443 -6.86 -4.80 -2.46
C PHE A 443 -6.58 -5.13 -0.99
N MET A 444 -6.26 -6.39 -0.69
CA MET A 444 -5.88 -6.83 0.65
C MET A 444 -4.69 -6.04 1.18
N GLN A 445 -3.64 -5.90 0.37
CA GLN A 445 -2.43 -5.19 0.74
C GLN A 445 -2.68 -3.69 0.96
N TYR A 446 -3.47 -3.04 0.10
CA TYR A 446 -3.90 -1.66 0.29
C TYR A 446 -4.70 -1.49 1.58
N ALA A 447 -5.63 -2.39 1.88
CA ALA A 447 -6.39 -2.35 3.13
C ALA A 447 -5.48 -2.42 4.37
N MET A 448 -4.43 -3.26 4.32
CA MET A 448 -3.43 -3.32 5.40
C MET A 448 -2.66 -1.99 5.52
N GLN A 449 -2.22 -1.41 4.39
CA GLN A 449 -1.52 -0.13 4.37
C GLN A 449 -2.38 1.00 4.96
N VAL A 450 -3.69 1.03 4.67
CA VAL A 450 -4.63 2.00 5.27
C VAL A 450 -4.64 1.85 6.80
N VAL A 451 -4.78 0.64 7.33
CA VAL A 451 -4.80 0.41 8.78
C VAL A 451 -3.48 0.83 9.43
N PHE A 452 -2.33 0.50 8.82
CA PHE A 452 -1.03 0.97 9.29
C PHE A 452 -0.91 2.50 9.26
N ALA A 453 -1.44 3.16 8.22
CA ALA A 453 -1.45 4.62 8.12
C ALA A 453 -2.21 5.28 9.27
N PHE A 454 -3.42 4.80 9.57
CA PHE A 454 -4.22 5.29 10.69
C PHE A 454 -3.54 4.99 12.04
N MET A 455 -2.87 3.84 12.18
CA MET A 455 -2.09 3.53 13.39
C MET A 455 -0.93 4.51 13.59
N MET A 456 -0.17 4.82 12.52
CA MET A 456 0.90 5.82 12.57
C MET A 456 0.37 7.20 12.96
N LEU A 457 -0.74 7.64 12.37
CA LEU A 457 -1.40 8.89 12.73
C LEU A 457 -1.83 8.92 14.21
N SER A 458 -2.39 7.82 14.70
CA SER A 458 -2.83 7.70 16.10
C SER A 458 -1.67 7.84 17.08
N MET A 459 -0.50 7.26 16.75
CA MET A 459 0.71 7.40 17.58
C MET A 459 1.23 8.85 17.63
N LEU A 460 1.03 9.64 16.57
CA LEU A 460 1.40 11.06 16.56
C LEU A 460 0.59 11.86 17.58
N PHE A 461 -0.68 11.54 17.79
CA PHE A 461 -1.52 12.20 18.81
C PHE A 461 -1.01 11.99 20.25
N ILE A 462 -0.24 10.93 20.52
CA ILE A 462 0.39 10.71 21.84
C ILE A 462 1.61 11.61 22.01
N THR A 463 2.43 11.66 20.98
CA THR A 463 3.79 12.19 21.09
C THR A 463 3.84 13.69 20.88
N PHE A 464 2.95 14.22 20.03
CA PHE A 464 2.90 15.64 19.68
C PHE A 464 2.59 16.57 20.87
N PRO A 465 1.58 16.32 21.73
CA PRO A 465 1.25 17.23 22.84
C PRO A 465 2.40 17.43 23.82
N ARG A 466 3.21 16.38 24.07
CA ARG A 466 4.36 16.46 24.97
C ARG A 466 5.43 17.41 24.42
N ALA A 467 5.72 17.32 23.13
CA ALA A 467 6.64 18.25 22.48
C ALA A 467 6.08 19.68 22.43
N ASP A 468 4.77 19.84 22.26
CA ASP A 468 4.15 21.17 22.26
C ASP A 468 4.36 21.88 23.60
N VAL A 469 4.14 21.18 24.72
CA VAL A 469 4.39 21.72 26.08
C VAL A 469 5.86 22.09 26.27
N SER A 470 6.79 21.22 25.87
CA SER A 470 8.24 21.50 25.94
C SER A 470 8.65 22.69 25.08
N ALA A 471 8.10 22.80 23.88
CA ALA A 471 8.31 23.95 23.01
C ALA A 471 7.81 25.26 23.62
N ASN A 472 6.66 25.25 24.30
CA ASN A 472 6.13 26.44 24.97
C ASN A 472 7.01 26.84 26.17
N ARG A 473 7.50 25.87 26.96
CA ARG A 473 8.43 26.14 28.09
C ARG A 473 9.76 26.74 27.64
N VAL A 474 10.30 26.28 26.51
CA VAL A 474 11.51 26.84 25.88
C VAL A 474 11.22 28.25 25.36
N ALA A 475 10.09 28.44 24.67
CA ALA A 475 9.68 29.76 24.17
C ALA A 475 9.48 30.80 25.27
N ASP A 476 8.93 30.41 26.44
CA ASP A 476 8.79 31.32 27.59
C ASP A 476 10.10 31.94 28.03
N ILE A 477 11.22 31.20 27.96
CA ILE A 477 12.55 31.73 28.28
C ILE A 477 13.02 32.68 27.19
N LEU A 478 12.96 32.23 25.93
CA LEU A 478 13.42 32.99 24.76
C LEU A 478 12.68 34.34 24.62
N GLU A 479 11.42 34.38 25.01
CA GLU A 479 10.56 35.57 24.91
C GLU A 479 10.54 36.41 26.19
N THR A 480 11.14 35.96 27.29
CA THR A 480 11.21 36.76 28.53
C THR A 480 12.11 37.97 28.31
N PRO A 481 11.63 39.22 28.50
CA PRO A 481 12.46 40.42 28.37
C PRO A 481 13.56 40.43 29.44
N ILE A 482 14.75 40.93 29.08
CA ILE A 482 15.86 41.11 30.01
C ILE A 482 15.61 42.40 30.80
N THR A 483 15.71 42.35 32.13
CA THR A 483 15.42 43.50 33.00
C THR A 483 16.63 44.43 33.16
N ILE A 484 17.86 43.90 33.08
CA ILE A 484 19.10 44.67 33.24
C ILE A 484 19.93 44.56 31.96
N PHE A 485 20.20 45.70 31.33
CA PHE A 485 21.05 45.79 30.15
C PHE A 485 22.41 46.39 30.53
N ASP A 486 23.46 45.94 29.84
CA ASP A 486 24.73 46.64 29.88
C ASP A 486 24.56 48.06 29.31
N PRO A 487 25.21 49.08 29.91
CA PRO A 487 25.16 50.43 29.37
C PRO A 487 25.78 50.48 27.97
N GLU A 488 25.18 51.22 27.04
CA GLU A 488 25.64 51.33 25.63
C GLU A 488 27.12 51.76 25.51
N ASN A 489 27.63 52.53 26.49
CA ASN A 489 29.03 52.91 26.60
C ASN A 489 29.57 52.52 27.98
N PRO A 490 30.15 51.32 28.15
CA PRO A 490 30.75 50.93 29.40
C PRO A 490 31.99 51.78 29.69
N LYS A 491 32.02 52.46 30.84
CA LYS A 491 33.23 53.12 31.32
C LYS A 491 34.21 52.04 31.81
N HIS A 492 35.26 51.78 31.04
CA HIS A 492 36.40 50.99 31.50
C HIS A 492 37.22 51.83 32.49
N PHE A 493 37.43 51.26 33.69
CA PHE A 493 38.31 51.82 34.71
C PHE A 493 39.65 51.11 34.69
#